data_AF-G4TU44-F1
#
_entry.id   AF-G4TU44-F1
#
_cell.length_a   1.000
_cell.length_b   1.000
_cell.length_c   1.000
_cell.angle_alpha   90.00
_cell.angle_beta   90.00
_cell.angle_gamma   90.00
#
_symmetry.space_group_name_H-M   'P 1'
#
loop_
_entity.id
_entity.type
_entity.pdbx_description
1 polymer ?
#
loop_
_entity_poly.entity_id
_entity_poly.type
_entity_poly.pdbx_seq_one_letter_code
_entity_poly.pdbx_strand_id
1 'polypeptide(L)'
;MSQPNTDENQEIENEDSLVTEIHSTTVQEEKSGIPAALDEDRELLKLLESEHKKRQTRFMDARTALSERQSTLWQAEARQIEAHRLYTLSKNVMDQIKREGQLKPSNRGPRDENSRHGRSLSSMDNSRSALVQQAISTLKNAIAELQAANADLVIAQRNVATSEALLHYCGRSLHAVGFLKNTTKRFIDEEYSATLPTPQLPDAVWQRIFGIMVAGDAELPREPQDIWGEWEFECTPLVLSHVCSSWRRITTSTPALWSGVQLVFTKERALRPDLWNRIIGLSTGSPLTICITLTSDIGNLAGQLSEAFTDDHCVRTIKCQVTDNAISGVKSLLDAIPASQNMIFKGLNVPMAATSNPVKIPSKHAMSVTCITVSNLVLERAPPFFMLPPPPWQHLQTLAVDIPSLLRIDVGGTAPSLRRIVIAQPPHGEQLPSWYDSAVAGFNVEAITASEIAVHPMSRGHVPTLLRYLGRLRYARRLELYGTAIQPILTALKDNADSAQKIWLPALTELIIADYEQHGPVLGLYVAQRLSVAQRSLIAQGEQRIVPLTRVVIRRSPSISQDIVDLIEQHCTAGRKLLGEEKSAAPQSA
;
A
#
# COMPACT_ATOMS: atom_id res chain seq x y z
N MET A 1 12.53 -21.29 -82.76
CA MET A 1 12.64 -19.88 -83.16
C MET A 1 12.60 -19.07 -81.87
N SER A 2 13.72 -19.00 -81.15
CA SER A 2 14.84 -18.06 -81.33
C SER A 2 14.49 -16.66 -80.81
N GLN A 3 15.03 -16.40 -79.61
CA GLN A 3 15.33 -15.17 -78.85
C GLN A 3 15.59 -13.87 -79.67
N PRO A 4 15.62 -12.64 -79.07
CA PRO A 4 16.29 -12.25 -77.79
C PRO A 4 15.50 -11.25 -76.89
N ASN A 5 15.74 -11.09 -75.57
CA ASN A 5 16.91 -10.72 -74.75
C ASN A 5 17.36 -9.25 -74.88
N THR A 6 17.17 -8.46 -73.79
CA THR A 6 18.02 -7.38 -73.20
C THR A 6 17.15 -6.64 -72.17
N ASP A 7 17.40 -6.85 -70.87
CA ASP A 7 18.32 -6.08 -70.02
C ASP A 7 17.87 -4.62 -69.82
N GLU A 8 17.46 -4.26 -68.59
CA GLU A 8 18.30 -3.38 -67.76
C GLU A 8 17.70 -3.14 -66.36
N ASN A 9 18.61 -3.26 -65.39
CA ASN A 9 18.49 -2.97 -63.98
C ASN A 9 18.00 -1.54 -63.69
N GLN A 10 17.16 -1.38 -62.67
CA GLN A 10 17.39 -0.32 -61.69
C GLN A 10 16.95 -0.74 -60.29
N GLU A 11 18.00 -0.89 -59.50
CA GLU A 11 18.13 -1.11 -58.08
C GLU A 11 17.92 0.25 -57.34
N ILE A 12 17.82 0.17 -56.01
CA ILE A 12 18.12 1.24 -55.02
C ILE A 12 16.90 1.84 -54.26
N GLU A 13 16.73 1.27 -53.06
CA GLU A 13 16.61 1.93 -51.76
C GLU A 13 15.56 3.05 -51.57
N ASN A 14 14.52 2.72 -50.80
CA ASN A 14 13.78 3.65 -49.96
C ASN A 14 13.23 2.90 -48.73
N GLU A 15 14.13 2.52 -47.83
CA GLU A 15 13.80 2.14 -46.45
C GLU A 15 14.48 3.14 -45.50
N ASP A 16 13.96 4.36 -45.43
CA ASP A 16 14.26 5.29 -44.34
C ASP A 16 13.19 6.38 -44.29
N SER A 17 12.15 6.16 -43.47
CA SER A 17 11.27 7.20 -42.90
C SER A 17 10.03 6.55 -42.25
N LEU A 18 10.23 5.81 -41.16
CA LEU A 18 9.18 5.53 -40.17
C LEU A 18 9.61 6.15 -38.85
N VAL A 19 9.74 7.48 -38.86
CA VAL A 19 9.67 8.29 -37.64
C VAL A 19 8.24 8.15 -37.12
N THR A 20 8.07 7.24 -36.17
CA THR A 20 6.87 7.15 -35.35
C THR A 20 6.78 8.44 -34.55
N GLU A 21 5.95 9.38 -35.03
CA GLU A 21 5.52 10.53 -34.24
C GLU A 21 4.83 9.99 -32.98
N ILE A 22 5.57 9.92 -31.88
CA ILE A 22 5.03 9.74 -30.55
C ILE A 22 4.17 10.98 -30.28
N HIS A 23 2.89 10.88 -30.63
CA HIS A 23 1.89 11.83 -30.22
C HIS A 23 1.88 11.81 -28.70
N SER A 24 2.40 12.88 -28.11
CA SER A 24 2.26 13.15 -26.68
C SER A 24 0.77 13.16 -26.39
N THR A 25 0.26 12.05 -25.86
CA THR A 25 -1.09 11.95 -25.31
C THR A 25 -1.08 12.77 -24.04
N THR A 26 -1.15 14.09 -24.19
CA THR A 26 -1.72 14.95 -23.16
C THR A 26 -3.09 14.36 -22.88
N VAL A 27 -3.19 13.64 -21.77
CA VAL A 27 -4.44 13.28 -21.12
C VAL A 27 -5.15 14.62 -20.91
N GLN A 28 -5.94 15.03 -21.89
CA GLN A 28 -6.93 16.06 -21.66
C GLN A 28 -7.80 15.44 -20.58
N GLU A 29 -7.71 15.99 -19.37
CA GLU A 29 -8.68 15.75 -18.32
C GLU A 29 -10.04 15.95 -18.96
N GLU A 30 -10.67 14.86 -19.39
CA GLU A 30 -12.10 14.85 -19.64
C GLU A 30 -12.68 15.37 -18.34
N LYS A 31 -13.18 16.61 -18.38
CA LYS A 31 -13.84 17.26 -17.26
C LYS A 31 -14.91 16.29 -16.81
N SER A 32 -14.59 15.49 -15.79
CA SER A 32 -15.47 14.42 -15.33
C SER A 32 -16.86 15.02 -15.17
N GLY A 33 -17.91 14.42 -15.75
CA GLY A 33 -19.27 14.97 -15.66
C GLY A 33 -19.83 15.03 -14.23
N ILE A 34 -19.05 14.59 -13.25
CA ILE A 34 -19.38 14.43 -11.84
C ILE A 34 -19.76 15.75 -11.15
N PRO A 35 -19.06 16.89 -11.36
CA PRO A 35 -19.48 18.18 -10.80
C PRO A 35 -20.83 18.65 -11.34
N ALA A 36 -21.10 18.43 -12.64
CA ALA A 36 -22.37 18.81 -13.26
C ALA A 36 -23.54 17.99 -12.68
N ALA A 37 -23.38 16.67 -12.56
CA ALA A 37 -24.39 15.79 -11.96
C ALA A 37 -24.67 16.15 -10.48
N LEU A 38 -23.64 16.53 -9.71
CA LEU A 38 -23.82 16.98 -8.32
C LEU A 38 -24.58 18.30 -8.21
N ASP A 39 -24.37 19.22 -9.14
CA ASP A 39 -25.09 20.49 -9.16
C ASP A 39 -26.55 20.30 -9.63
N GLU A 40 -26.81 19.38 -10.56
CA GLU A 40 -28.16 18.94 -10.94
C GLU A 40 -28.92 18.32 -9.75
N ASP A 41 -28.29 17.43 -9.00
CA ASP A 41 -28.88 16.82 -7.80
C ASP A 41 -29.20 17.86 -6.70
N ARG A 42 -28.37 18.90 -6.57
CA ARG A 42 -28.62 20.02 -5.63
C ARG A 42 -29.81 20.87 -6.07
N GLU A 43 -29.94 21.16 -7.35
CA GLU A 43 -31.09 21.90 -7.89
C GLU A 43 -32.38 21.08 -7.75
N LEU A 44 -32.32 19.76 -8.01
CA LEU A 44 -33.43 18.85 -7.77
C LEU A 44 -33.87 18.85 -6.30
N LEU A 45 -32.92 18.86 -5.35
CA LEU A 45 -33.22 18.91 -3.92
C LEU A 45 -33.96 20.19 -3.54
N LYS A 46 -33.54 21.36 -4.05
CA LYS A 46 -34.26 22.64 -3.85
C LYS A 46 -35.68 22.60 -4.40
N LEU A 47 -35.87 21.99 -5.58
CA LEU A 47 -37.20 21.82 -6.18
C LEU A 47 -38.09 20.93 -5.30
N LEU A 48 -37.57 19.81 -4.82
CA LEU A 48 -38.29 18.90 -3.92
C LEU A 48 -38.65 19.56 -2.58
N GLU A 49 -37.76 20.39 -2.01
CA GLU A 49 -38.03 21.15 -0.79
C GLU A 49 -39.16 22.16 -1.00
N SER A 50 -39.15 22.87 -2.14
CA SER A 50 -40.21 23.80 -2.50
C SER A 50 -41.57 23.11 -2.66
N GLU A 51 -41.57 21.91 -3.23
CA GLU A 51 -42.77 21.10 -3.45
C GLU A 51 -43.29 20.49 -2.14
N HIS A 52 -42.39 20.03 -1.27
CA HIS A 52 -42.73 19.59 0.08
C HIS A 52 -43.40 20.70 0.89
N LYS A 53 -42.87 21.93 0.84
CA LYS A 53 -43.47 23.10 1.50
C LYS A 53 -44.88 23.40 0.98
N LYS A 54 -45.11 23.30 -0.34
CA LYS A 54 -46.45 23.44 -0.93
C LYS A 54 -47.41 22.37 -0.42
N ARG A 55 -46.97 21.11 -0.34
CA ARG A 55 -47.79 19.99 0.18
C ARG A 55 -48.12 20.16 1.66
N GLN A 56 -47.17 20.63 2.45
CA GLN A 56 -47.37 20.94 3.87
C GLN A 56 -48.41 22.05 4.04
N THR A 57 -48.36 23.09 3.21
CA THR A 57 -49.37 24.17 3.20
C THR A 57 -50.76 23.59 2.90
N ARG A 58 -50.90 22.78 1.85
CA ARG A 58 -52.18 22.11 1.51
C ARG A 58 -52.71 21.21 2.63
N PHE A 59 -51.82 20.53 3.35
CA PHE A 59 -52.20 19.73 4.52
C PHE A 59 -52.75 20.60 5.66
N MET A 60 -52.13 21.76 5.92
CA MET A 60 -52.64 22.72 6.92
C MET A 60 -53.98 23.33 6.50
N ASP A 61 -54.16 23.63 5.21
CA ASP A 61 -55.43 24.11 4.66
C ASP A 61 -56.54 23.05 4.82
N ALA A 62 -56.26 21.78 4.46
CA ALA A 62 -57.21 20.68 4.61
C ALA A 62 -57.58 20.43 6.09
N ARG A 63 -56.61 20.56 7.01
CA ARG A 63 -56.84 20.44 8.44
C ARG A 63 -57.74 21.57 8.97
N THR A 64 -57.52 22.78 8.48
CA THR A 64 -58.36 23.95 8.82
C THR A 64 -59.78 23.74 8.31
N ALA A 65 -59.94 23.33 7.05
CA ALA A 65 -61.24 23.01 6.46
C ALA A 65 -61.99 21.90 7.24
N LEU A 66 -61.29 20.85 7.68
CA LEU A 66 -61.89 19.81 8.52
C LEU A 66 -62.44 20.40 9.84
N SER A 67 -61.67 21.27 10.50
CA SER A 67 -62.10 21.90 11.75
C SER A 67 -63.33 22.82 11.56
N GLU A 68 -63.41 23.54 10.44
CA GLU A 68 -64.58 24.33 10.08
C GLU A 68 -65.81 23.44 9.87
N ARG A 69 -65.67 22.30 9.18
CA ARG A 69 -66.77 21.34 8.96
C ARG A 69 -67.20 20.62 10.23
N GLN A 70 -66.30 20.41 11.18
CA GLN A 70 -66.68 19.91 12.52
C GLN A 70 -67.57 20.92 13.26
N SER A 71 -67.25 22.22 13.15
CA SER A 71 -68.09 23.27 13.71
C SER A 71 -69.47 23.34 13.03
N THR A 72 -69.55 23.19 11.70
CA THR A 72 -70.85 23.19 11.01
C THR A 72 -71.69 21.96 11.36
N LEU A 73 -71.07 20.79 11.53
CA LEU A 73 -71.75 19.59 12.02
C LEU A 73 -72.36 19.83 13.41
N TRP A 74 -71.57 20.36 14.34
CA TRP A 74 -72.04 20.65 15.70
C TRP A 74 -73.23 21.63 15.72
N GLN A 75 -73.20 22.66 14.86
CA GLN A 75 -74.33 23.57 14.69
C GLN A 75 -75.57 22.88 14.10
N ALA A 76 -75.38 21.95 13.15
CA ALA A 76 -76.47 21.18 12.56
C ALA A 76 -77.12 20.23 13.58
N GLU A 77 -76.32 19.56 14.41
CA GLU A 77 -76.79 18.72 15.51
C GLU A 77 -77.60 19.53 16.53
N ALA A 78 -77.10 20.71 16.93
CA ALA A 78 -77.82 21.59 17.84
C ALA A 78 -79.19 22.01 17.27
N ARG A 79 -79.25 22.35 15.97
CA ARG A 79 -80.52 22.67 15.29
C ARG A 79 -81.47 21.48 15.22
N GLN A 80 -80.96 20.27 14.99
CA GLN A 80 -81.77 19.06 14.97
C GLN A 80 -82.39 18.77 16.34
N ILE A 81 -81.61 18.88 17.42
CA ILE A 81 -82.07 18.67 18.80
C ILE A 81 -83.18 19.67 19.14
N GLU A 82 -82.98 20.95 18.82
CA GLU A 82 -83.97 21.99 19.08
C GLU A 82 -85.25 21.79 18.25
N ALA A 83 -85.12 21.46 16.96
CA ALA A 83 -86.27 21.16 16.11
C ALA A 83 -87.09 19.97 16.66
N HIS A 84 -86.42 18.91 17.15
CA HIS A 84 -87.08 17.76 17.74
C HIS A 84 -87.76 18.08 19.08
N ARG A 85 -87.13 18.91 19.91
CA ARG A 85 -87.72 19.43 21.15
C ARG A 85 -88.99 20.23 20.87
N LEU A 86 -88.95 21.16 19.93
CA LEU A 86 -90.11 21.98 19.54
C LEU A 86 -91.23 21.15 18.92
N TYR A 87 -90.89 20.10 18.17
CA TYR A 87 -91.85 19.13 17.64
C TYR A 87 -92.55 18.39 18.79
N THR A 88 -91.79 17.82 19.73
CA THR A 88 -92.33 17.08 20.88
C THR A 88 -93.21 17.94 21.77
N LEU A 89 -92.77 19.16 22.09
CA LEU A 89 -93.57 20.11 22.88
C LEU A 89 -94.91 20.41 22.23
N SER A 90 -94.94 20.63 20.91
CA SER A 90 -96.20 20.87 20.23
C SER A 90 -97.06 19.64 20.07
N LYS A 91 -96.45 18.47 19.83
CA LYS A 91 -97.21 17.23 19.81
C LYS A 91 -97.95 17.04 21.14
N ASN A 92 -97.26 17.26 22.26
CA ASN A 92 -97.87 17.20 23.59
C ASN A 92 -99.01 18.21 23.77
N VAL A 93 -98.83 19.46 23.31
CA VAL A 93 -99.88 20.49 23.35
C VAL A 93 -101.06 20.12 22.45
N MET A 94 -100.82 19.62 21.24
CA MET A 94 -101.86 19.17 20.32
C MET A 94 -102.65 17.99 20.91
N ASP A 95 -101.96 17.04 21.53
CA ASP A 95 -102.59 15.89 22.19
C ASP A 95 -103.35 16.31 23.46
N GLN A 96 -102.90 17.35 24.16
CA GLN A 96 -103.67 17.96 25.26
C GLN A 96 -104.93 18.65 24.73
N ILE A 97 -104.84 19.46 23.68
CA ILE A 97 -106.02 20.11 23.05
C ILE A 97 -107.01 19.06 22.54
N LYS A 98 -106.54 17.96 21.95
CA LYS A 98 -107.40 16.84 21.54
C LYS A 98 -108.11 16.21 22.73
N ARG A 99 -107.39 15.96 23.83
CA ARG A 99 -107.96 15.40 25.08
C ARG A 99 -109.00 16.36 25.69
N GLU A 100 -108.67 17.63 25.88
CA GLU A 100 -109.58 18.65 26.43
C GLU A 100 -110.79 18.90 25.52
N GLY A 101 -110.59 18.84 24.21
CA GLY A 101 -111.66 18.94 23.21
C GLY A 101 -112.60 17.73 23.17
N GLN A 102 -112.20 16.57 23.69
CA GLN A 102 -113.03 15.37 23.87
C GLN A 102 -113.78 15.36 25.22
N LEU A 103 -113.26 16.07 26.23
CA LEU A 103 -113.84 16.11 27.58
C LEU A 103 -115.11 16.98 27.70
N LYS A 104 -115.54 17.69 26.65
CA LYS A 104 -116.87 18.32 26.59
C LYS A 104 -117.76 17.54 25.61
N PRO A 105 -118.69 16.69 26.07
CA PRO A 105 -119.71 16.10 25.21
C PRO A 105 -120.67 17.21 24.77
N SER A 106 -120.34 17.89 23.68
CA SER A 106 -121.31 18.71 22.97
C SER A 106 -122.28 17.75 22.27
N ASN A 107 -123.56 17.81 22.62
CA ASN A 107 -124.67 17.05 22.00
C ASN A 107 -124.91 17.36 20.50
N ARG A 108 -123.92 17.88 19.77
CA ARG A 108 -123.94 18.02 18.32
C ARG A 108 -123.25 16.80 17.72
N GLY A 109 -123.92 16.18 16.75
CA GLY A 109 -123.61 14.88 16.15
C GLY A 109 -122.18 14.69 15.60
N PRO A 110 -121.90 13.55 14.94
CA PRO A 110 -120.56 13.09 14.60
C PRO A 110 -119.70 14.23 14.06
N ARG A 111 -118.66 14.54 14.84
CA ARG A 111 -117.81 15.71 14.66
C ARG A 111 -117.05 15.52 13.36
N ASP A 112 -117.46 16.25 12.34
CA ASP A 112 -116.88 16.22 11.00
C ASP A 112 -115.36 16.51 11.11
N GLU A 113 -114.52 15.52 10.81
CA GLU A 113 -113.05 15.63 10.85
C GLU A 113 -112.54 16.73 9.91
N ASN A 114 -113.39 17.19 9.00
CA ASN A 114 -113.20 18.34 8.12
C ASN A 114 -113.37 19.72 8.78
N SER A 115 -113.62 19.78 10.10
CA SER A 115 -113.65 21.02 10.87
C SER A 115 -112.39 21.85 10.64
N ARG A 116 -112.54 23.18 10.50
CA ARG A 116 -111.43 24.14 10.30
C ARG A 116 -110.30 23.97 11.33
N HIS A 117 -110.64 23.58 12.56
CA HIS A 117 -109.67 23.36 13.63
C HIS A 117 -108.82 22.09 13.42
N GLY A 118 -109.42 21.00 12.90
CA GLY A 118 -108.69 19.77 12.58
C GLY A 118 -107.66 20.00 11.49
N ARG A 119 -108.05 20.70 10.41
CA ARG A 119 -107.13 21.08 9.33
C ARG A 119 -105.99 21.98 9.81
N SER A 120 -106.24 22.92 10.72
CA SER A 120 -105.21 23.79 11.29
C SER A 120 -104.19 23.00 12.12
N LEU A 121 -104.64 22.03 12.92
CA LEU A 121 -103.74 21.19 13.72
C LEU A 121 -102.91 20.26 12.84
N SER A 122 -103.50 19.63 11.82
CA SER A 122 -102.77 18.81 10.86
C SER A 122 -101.77 19.65 10.04
N SER A 123 -102.13 20.88 9.66
CA SER A 123 -101.21 21.78 8.97
C SER A 123 -100.01 22.17 9.86
N MET A 124 -100.23 22.37 11.16
CA MET A 124 -99.16 22.68 12.11
C MET A 124 -98.26 21.47 12.37
N ASP A 125 -98.82 20.26 12.50
CA ASP A 125 -98.04 19.03 12.65
C ASP A 125 -97.20 18.76 11.40
N ASN A 126 -97.77 18.92 10.21
CA ASN A 126 -97.05 18.81 8.93
C ASN A 126 -95.94 19.85 8.82
N SER A 127 -96.18 21.10 9.22
CA SER A 127 -95.16 22.16 9.21
C SER A 127 -94.00 21.83 10.15
N ARG A 128 -94.26 21.34 11.36
CA ARG A 128 -93.20 20.97 12.31
C ARG A 128 -92.46 19.70 11.91
N SER A 129 -93.17 18.71 11.36
CA SER A 129 -92.57 17.53 10.75
C SER A 129 -91.62 17.93 9.62
N ALA A 130 -92.04 18.88 8.76
CA ALA A 130 -91.19 19.41 7.70
C ALA A 130 -89.92 20.10 8.23
N LEU A 131 -90.02 20.87 9.33
CA LEU A 131 -88.85 21.48 9.98
C LEU A 131 -87.88 20.42 10.53
N VAL A 132 -88.38 19.35 11.14
CA VAL A 132 -87.54 18.23 11.60
C VAL A 132 -86.87 17.52 10.43
N GLN A 133 -87.60 17.25 9.34
CA GLN A 133 -87.02 16.63 8.14
C GLN A 133 -85.96 17.52 7.48
N GLN A 134 -86.17 18.83 7.46
CA GLN A 134 -85.17 19.80 7.00
C GLN A 134 -83.92 19.79 7.91
N ALA A 135 -84.09 19.73 9.22
CA ALA A 135 -82.94 19.63 10.14
C ALA A 135 -82.15 18.33 9.92
N ILE A 136 -82.84 17.20 9.75
CA ILE A 136 -82.22 15.90 9.44
C ILE A 136 -81.46 15.96 8.10
N SER A 137 -82.01 16.57 7.06
CA SER A 137 -81.31 16.69 5.77
C SER A 137 -80.08 17.60 5.88
N THR A 138 -80.16 18.70 6.63
CA THR A 138 -78.99 19.55 6.88
C THR A 138 -77.90 18.82 7.64
N LEU A 139 -78.25 17.97 8.62
CA LEU A 139 -77.28 17.15 9.33
C LEU A 139 -76.62 16.11 8.41
N LYS A 140 -77.41 15.41 7.58
CA LYS A 140 -76.86 14.45 6.61
C LYS A 140 -75.87 15.10 5.64
N ASN A 141 -76.18 16.30 5.16
CA ASN A 141 -75.29 17.06 4.29
C ASN A 141 -73.99 17.44 5.04
N ALA A 142 -74.09 17.92 6.29
CA ALA A 142 -72.92 18.25 7.10
C ALA A 142 -72.02 17.01 7.37
N ILE A 143 -72.61 15.83 7.60
CA ILE A 143 -71.86 14.57 7.74
C ILE A 143 -71.13 14.23 6.44
N ALA A 144 -71.80 14.32 5.30
CA ALA A 144 -71.19 14.05 4.00
C ALA A 144 -70.04 15.01 3.67
N GLU A 145 -70.20 16.30 3.97
CA GLU A 145 -69.14 17.30 3.81
C GLU A 145 -67.95 17.03 4.74
N LEU A 146 -68.20 16.62 5.99
CA LEU A 146 -67.14 16.25 6.93
C LEU A 146 -66.37 15.01 6.45
N GLN A 147 -67.07 14.00 5.91
CA GLN A 147 -66.45 12.81 5.34
C GLN A 147 -65.58 13.15 4.12
N ALA A 148 -66.04 14.05 3.25
CA ALA A 148 -65.25 14.54 2.12
C ALA A 148 -63.99 15.30 2.59
N ALA A 149 -64.13 16.24 3.53
CA ALA A 149 -62.99 16.97 4.10
C ALA A 149 -61.98 16.04 4.79
N ASN A 150 -62.44 14.99 5.46
CA ASN A 150 -61.58 13.99 6.07
C ASN A 150 -60.81 13.16 5.02
N ALA A 151 -61.46 12.79 3.91
CA ALA A 151 -60.78 12.11 2.80
C ALA A 151 -59.68 12.98 2.19
N ASP A 152 -59.95 14.28 2.00
CA ASP A 152 -58.97 15.26 1.50
C ASP A 152 -57.78 15.40 2.45
N LEU A 153 -58.02 15.44 3.77
CA LEU A 153 -56.97 15.47 4.78
C LEU A 153 -56.07 14.23 4.71
N VAL A 154 -56.65 13.03 4.57
CA VAL A 154 -55.91 11.77 4.46
C VAL A 154 -55.04 11.76 3.19
N ILE A 155 -55.56 12.25 2.07
CA ILE A 155 -54.80 12.39 0.81
C ILE A 155 -53.65 13.38 1.00
N ALA A 156 -53.91 14.53 1.61
CA ALA A 156 -52.88 15.55 1.88
C ALA A 156 -51.78 15.00 2.80
N GLN A 157 -52.15 14.28 3.86
CA GLN A 157 -51.22 13.63 4.78
C GLN A 157 -50.31 12.62 4.07
N ARG A 158 -50.88 11.77 3.21
CA ARG A 158 -50.12 10.80 2.42
C ARG A 158 -49.14 11.49 1.46
N ASN A 159 -49.56 12.60 0.85
CA ASN A 159 -48.71 13.36 -0.07
C ASN A 159 -47.52 14.04 0.64
N VAL A 160 -47.73 14.54 1.87
CA VAL A 160 -46.67 15.07 2.73
C VAL A 160 -45.69 13.97 3.10
N ALA A 161 -46.17 12.85 3.65
CA ALA A 161 -45.32 11.72 4.03
C ALA A 161 -44.49 11.18 2.85
N THR A 162 -45.10 11.11 1.65
CA THR A 162 -44.39 10.70 0.43
C THR A 162 -43.29 11.70 0.04
N SER A 163 -43.54 13.01 0.15
CA SER A 163 -42.52 14.03 -0.12
C SER A 163 -41.39 14.02 0.90
N GLU A 164 -41.67 13.79 2.18
CA GLU A 164 -40.65 13.66 3.23
C GLU A 164 -39.74 12.46 2.97
N ALA A 165 -40.31 11.32 2.59
CA ALA A 165 -39.56 10.12 2.24
C ALA A 165 -38.61 10.37 1.05
N LEU A 166 -39.09 11.08 0.01
CA LEU A 166 -38.26 11.45 -1.15
C LEU A 166 -37.13 12.42 -0.77
N LEU A 167 -37.42 13.44 0.03
CA LEU A 167 -36.37 14.36 0.52
C LEU A 167 -35.31 13.64 1.32
N HIS A 168 -35.71 12.74 2.21
CA HIS A 168 -34.78 11.94 3.00
C HIS A 168 -33.93 11.01 2.14
N TYR A 169 -34.53 10.37 1.12
CA TYR A 169 -33.80 9.55 0.16
C TYR A 169 -32.76 10.36 -0.62
N CYS A 170 -33.16 11.49 -1.21
CA CYS A 170 -32.26 12.36 -1.96
C CYS A 170 -31.13 12.93 -1.08
N GLY A 171 -31.44 13.32 0.16
CA GLY A 171 -30.44 13.79 1.12
C GLY A 171 -29.39 12.72 1.45
N ARG A 172 -29.81 11.45 1.65
CA ARG A 172 -28.88 10.33 1.86
C ARG A 172 -28.02 10.05 0.63
N SER A 173 -28.60 10.08 -0.57
CA SER A 173 -27.88 9.91 -1.82
C SER A 173 -26.79 10.97 -2.00
N LEU A 174 -27.15 12.24 -1.81
CA LEU A 174 -26.22 13.37 -1.94
C LEU A 174 -25.08 13.31 -0.91
N HIS A 175 -25.38 12.89 0.32
CA HIS A 175 -24.36 12.65 1.34
C HIS A 175 -23.39 11.52 0.95
N ALA A 176 -23.91 10.41 0.40
CA ALA A 176 -23.08 9.29 -0.05
C ALA A 176 -22.15 9.70 -1.21
N VAL A 177 -22.65 10.44 -2.20
CA VAL A 177 -21.82 10.96 -3.30
C VAL A 177 -20.78 11.96 -2.79
N GLY A 178 -21.16 12.85 -1.85
CA GLY A 178 -20.23 13.76 -1.21
C GLY A 178 -19.09 13.05 -0.46
N PHE A 179 -19.43 11.97 0.25
CA PHE A 179 -18.45 11.12 0.93
C PHE A 179 -17.48 10.45 -0.06
N LEU A 180 -18.00 9.88 -1.15
CA LEU A 180 -17.18 9.27 -2.20
C LEU A 180 -16.23 10.29 -2.83
N LYS A 181 -16.73 11.48 -3.19
CA LYS A 181 -15.92 12.57 -3.75
C LYS A 181 -14.78 12.97 -2.82
N ASN A 182 -15.05 13.13 -1.53
CA ASN A 182 -14.03 13.50 -0.55
C ASN A 182 -12.99 12.38 -0.37
N THR A 183 -13.42 11.13 -0.40
CA THR A 183 -12.54 9.96 -0.28
C THR A 183 -11.64 9.84 -1.51
N THR A 184 -12.20 9.96 -2.73
CA THR A 184 -11.44 9.94 -3.98
C THR A 184 -10.46 11.11 -4.04
N LYS A 185 -10.90 12.32 -3.65
CA LYS A 185 -10.00 13.48 -3.59
C LYS A 185 -8.85 13.22 -2.63
N ARG A 186 -9.12 12.71 -1.43
CA ARG A 186 -8.08 12.38 -0.45
C ARG A 186 -7.10 11.35 -1.00
N PHE A 187 -7.59 10.30 -1.65
CA PHE A 187 -6.73 9.31 -2.30
C PHE A 187 -5.86 9.95 -3.40
N ILE A 188 -6.42 10.80 -4.26
CA ILE A 188 -5.66 11.52 -5.29
C ILE A 188 -4.63 12.45 -4.65
N ASP A 189 -4.99 13.21 -3.62
CA ASP A 189 -4.08 14.11 -2.91
C ASP A 189 -2.95 13.32 -2.23
N GLU A 190 -3.26 12.16 -1.63
CA GLU A 190 -2.29 11.25 -1.01
C GLU A 190 -1.34 10.66 -2.07
N GLU A 191 -1.85 10.11 -3.17
CA GLU A 191 -1.04 9.59 -4.29
C GLU A 191 -0.22 10.69 -4.96
N TYR A 192 -0.80 11.87 -5.20
CA TYR A 192 -0.08 13.02 -5.74
C TYR A 192 1.03 13.47 -4.80
N SER A 193 0.77 13.48 -3.48
CA SER A 193 1.80 13.80 -2.48
C SER A 193 2.91 12.74 -2.39
N ALA A 194 2.57 11.46 -2.61
CA ALA A 194 3.53 10.36 -2.62
C ALA A 194 4.37 10.32 -3.90
N THR A 195 3.79 10.72 -5.04
CA THR A 195 4.45 10.74 -6.35
C THR A 195 5.16 12.04 -6.67
N LEU A 196 4.88 13.13 -5.94
CA LEU A 196 5.72 14.32 -5.97
C LEU A 196 7.13 13.94 -5.53
N PRO A 197 8.16 14.10 -6.37
CA PRO A 197 9.52 13.79 -5.97
C PRO A 197 9.88 14.70 -4.80
N THR A 198 9.95 14.11 -3.60
CA THR A 198 10.15 14.82 -2.35
C THR A 198 11.58 15.35 -2.35
N PRO A 199 11.81 16.67 -2.41
CA PRO A 199 13.17 17.23 -2.44
C PRO A 199 14.00 16.89 -1.17
N GLN A 200 13.40 16.19 -0.21
CA GLN A 200 13.99 15.78 1.06
C GLN A 200 14.57 14.35 1.05
N LEU A 201 14.58 13.63 -0.08
CA LEU A 201 15.28 12.35 -0.10
C LEU A 201 16.78 12.59 0.13
N PRO A 202 17.44 11.76 0.98
CA PRO A 202 18.89 11.83 1.14
C PRO A 202 19.61 11.71 -0.20
N ASP A 203 20.71 12.43 -0.36
CA ASP A 203 21.53 12.48 -1.57
C ASP A 203 21.83 11.10 -2.17
N ALA A 204 22.14 10.11 -1.32
CA ALA A 204 22.41 8.73 -1.75
C ALA A 204 21.20 8.05 -2.42
N VAL A 205 19.98 8.37 -2.01
CA VAL A 205 18.74 7.85 -2.61
C VAL A 205 18.52 8.51 -3.96
N TRP A 206 18.75 9.82 -4.07
CA TRP A 206 18.69 10.52 -5.35
C TRP A 206 19.69 9.96 -6.35
N GLN A 207 20.95 9.77 -5.95
CA GLN A 207 21.96 9.15 -6.80
C GLN A 207 21.51 7.78 -7.33
N ARG A 208 20.88 6.96 -6.48
CA ARG A 208 20.35 5.66 -6.87
C ARG A 208 19.18 5.75 -7.86
N ILE A 209 18.23 6.65 -7.62
CA ILE A 209 17.09 6.87 -8.53
C ILE A 209 17.59 7.29 -9.92
N PHE A 210 18.52 8.23 -9.96
CA PHE A 210 19.10 8.70 -11.22
C PHE A 210 19.91 7.61 -11.94
N GLY A 211 20.62 6.78 -11.19
CA GLY A 211 21.30 5.60 -11.72
C GLY A 211 20.32 4.61 -12.36
N ILE A 212 19.24 4.24 -11.66
CA ILE A 212 18.20 3.32 -12.15
C ILE A 212 17.57 3.84 -13.44
N MET A 213 17.17 5.11 -13.45
CA MET A 213 16.39 5.69 -14.54
C MET A 213 17.15 5.76 -15.87
N VAL A 214 18.50 5.79 -15.82
CA VAL A 214 19.33 5.90 -17.02
C VAL A 214 19.93 4.55 -17.43
N ALA A 215 20.33 3.71 -16.47
CA ALA A 215 20.81 2.35 -16.76
C ALA A 215 19.69 1.41 -17.23
N GLY A 216 18.42 1.75 -16.98
CA GLY A 216 17.28 0.86 -17.21
C GLY A 216 17.24 -0.32 -16.24
N ASP A 217 16.19 -1.14 -16.33
CA ASP A 217 15.99 -2.30 -15.44
C ASP A 217 17.05 -3.41 -15.60
N ALA A 218 17.91 -3.32 -16.62
CA ALA A 218 18.78 -4.42 -17.01
C ALA A 218 19.90 -4.71 -16.01
N GLU A 219 20.47 -3.70 -15.34
CA GLU A 219 21.67 -3.91 -14.51
C GLU A 219 21.72 -2.98 -13.29
N LEU A 220 20.83 -3.22 -12.32
CA LEU A 220 20.97 -2.63 -11.00
C LEU A 220 22.12 -3.31 -10.23
N PRO A 221 23.20 -2.61 -9.86
CA PRO A 221 24.24 -3.16 -9.00
C PRO A 221 23.62 -3.53 -7.65
N ARG A 222 23.74 -4.80 -7.25
CA ARG A 222 23.02 -5.37 -6.11
C ARG A 222 23.49 -4.83 -4.75
N GLU A 223 24.64 -4.16 -4.70
CA GLU A 223 25.16 -3.52 -3.48
C GLU A 223 25.61 -2.07 -3.70
N PRO A 224 25.43 -1.16 -2.71
CA PRO A 224 25.87 0.23 -2.80
C PRO A 224 27.38 0.41 -3.03
N GLN A 225 28.18 -0.61 -2.72
CA GLN A 225 29.62 -0.60 -2.92
C GLN A 225 30.03 -1.06 -4.33
N ASP A 226 29.16 -1.78 -5.04
CA ASP A 226 29.37 -2.29 -6.40
C ASP A 226 28.82 -1.38 -7.50
N ILE A 227 28.29 -0.19 -7.14
CA ILE A 227 27.86 0.85 -8.12
C ILE A 227 29.00 1.25 -9.07
N TRP A 228 30.24 0.92 -8.73
CA TRP A 228 31.45 1.25 -9.48
C TRP A 228 32.02 0.06 -10.29
N GLY A 229 31.21 -0.99 -10.49
CA GLY A 229 31.61 -2.27 -11.10
C GLY A 229 32.08 -2.16 -12.55
N GLU A 230 31.28 -1.59 -13.46
CA GLU A 230 31.60 -1.52 -14.90
C GLU A 230 31.14 -0.18 -15.53
N TRP A 231 31.71 0.92 -15.03
CA TRP A 231 32.10 2.17 -15.71
C TRP A 231 31.38 2.67 -16.98
N GLU A 232 30.06 2.69 -17.00
CA GLU A 232 29.29 3.62 -17.84
C GLU A 232 28.42 4.55 -16.96
N PHE A 233 29.07 5.52 -16.33
CA PHE A 233 28.42 6.72 -15.82
C PHE A 233 28.07 7.64 -16.99
N GLU A 234 26.91 7.44 -17.61
CA GLU A 234 26.29 8.54 -18.31
C GLU A 234 26.01 9.68 -17.31
N CYS A 235 26.07 10.94 -17.75
CA CYS A 235 25.76 12.10 -16.89
C CYS A 235 24.24 12.14 -16.63
N THR A 236 23.76 11.19 -15.83
CA THR A 236 22.35 10.91 -15.56
C THR A 236 21.57 12.13 -15.06
N PRO A 237 22.15 13.05 -14.26
CA PRO A 237 21.44 14.25 -13.84
C PRO A 237 21.11 15.19 -15.00
N LEU A 238 21.99 15.26 -16.01
CA LEU A 238 21.78 16.12 -17.15
C LEU A 238 20.57 15.66 -17.97
N VAL A 239 20.50 14.36 -18.30
CA VAL A 239 19.40 13.77 -19.08
C VAL A 239 18.05 14.01 -18.40
N LEU A 240 17.95 13.68 -17.10
CA LEU A 240 16.69 13.84 -16.36
C LEU A 240 16.32 15.31 -16.11
N SER A 241 17.29 16.23 -16.05
CA SER A 241 17.00 17.68 -15.92
C SER A 241 16.23 18.28 -17.10
N HIS A 242 16.20 17.57 -18.24
CA HIS A 242 15.44 17.95 -19.43
C HIS A 242 14.02 17.36 -19.49
N VAL A 243 13.68 16.38 -18.63
CA VAL A 243 12.38 15.68 -18.65
C VAL A 243 11.24 16.57 -18.16
N CYS A 244 11.35 17.15 -16.96
CA CYS A 244 10.36 18.09 -16.44
C CYS A 244 10.97 19.10 -15.46
N SER A 245 10.19 20.12 -15.09
CA SER A 245 10.64 21.18 -14.15
C SER A 245 10.99 20.65 -12.76
N SER A 246 10.29 19.62 -12.27
CA SER A 246 10.59 18.99 -10.98
C SER A 246 11.95 18.29 -10.99
N TRP A 247 12.25 17.50 -12.02
CA TRP A 247 13.57 16.87 -12.18
C TRP A 247 14.68 17.89 -12.35
N ARG A 248 14.44 18.98 -13.09
CA ARG A 248 15.38 20.10 -13.18
C ARG A 248 15.64 20.74 -11.82
N ARG A 249 14.61 20.93 -11.00
CA ARG A 249 14.76 21.48 -9.66
C ARG A 249 15.62 20.56 -8.79
N ILE A 250 15.35 19.26 -8.78
CA ILE A 250 16.10 18.27 -8.00
C ILE A 250 17.56 18.21 -8.43
N THR A 251 17.80 18.10 -9.73
CA THR A 251 19.17 18.06 -10.29
C THR A 251 19.96 19.31 -9.92
N THR A 252 19.35 20.49 -9.98
CA THR A 252 20.04 21.74 -9.62
C THR A 252 20.16 21.97 -8.11
N SER A 253 19.26 21.42 -7.29
CA SER A 253 19.29 21.57 -5.83
C SER A 253 20.08 20.52 -5.07
N THR A 254 20.54 19.45 -5.75
CA THR A 254 21.21 18.31 -5.12
C THR A 254 22.63 18.16 -5.66
N PRO A 255 23.64 18.86 -5.07
CA PRO A 255 25.01 18.87 -5.56
C PRO A 255 25.66 17.48 -5.63
N ALA A 256 25.26 16.57 -4.73
CA ALA A 256 25.73 15.20 -4.72
C ALA A 256 25.36 14.40 -5.98
N LEU A 257 24.32 14.77 -6.72
CA LEU A 257 24.04 14.14 -8.02
C LEU A 257 25.17 14.38 -9.03
N TRP A 258 25.91 15.48 -8.88
CA TRP A 258 27.04 15.86 -9.73
C TRP A 258 28.38 15.41 -9.16
N SER A 259 28.40 14.63 -8.06
CA SER A 259 29.65 14.18 -7.43
C SER A 259 30.37 13.07 -8.21
N GLY A 260 29.69 12.41 -9.15
CA GLY A 260 30.28 11.37 -10.01
C GLY A 260 30.17 11.79 -11.46
N VAL A 261 31.30 12.09 -12.11
CA VAL A 261 31.33 12.53 -13.50
C VAL A 261 32.24 11.61 -14.28
N GLN A 262 31.72 10.96 -15.33
CA GLN A 262 32.58 10.28 -16.29
C GLN A 262 32.80 11.12 -17.52
N LEU A 263 34.07 11.18 -17.89
CA LEU A 263 34.58 11.81 -19.07
C LEU A 263 35.14 10.71 -19.96
N VAL A 264 34.41 10.41 -21.02
CA VAL A 264 34.89 9.49 -22.05
C VAL A 264 35.59 10.34 -23.12
N PHE A 265 36.89 10.17 -23.25
CA PHE A 265 37.69 10.83 -24.26
C PHE A 265 37.87 9.91 -25.45
N THR A 266 37.24 10.28 -26.56
CA THR A 266 37.44 9.66 -27.87
C THR A 266 38.08 10.65 -28.83
N LYS A 267 38.77 10.15 -29.86
CA LYS A 267 39.41 10.99 -30.91
C LYS A 267 38.45 11.99 -31.54
N GLU A 268 37.15 11.69 -31.53
CA GLU A 268 36.11 12.42 -32.25
C GLU A 268 35.35 13.44 -31.38
N ARG A 269 35.44 13.33 -30.04
CA ARG A 269 34.70 14.21 -29.12
C ARG A 269 35.66 14.93 -28.18
N ALA A 270 36.04 16.14 -28.56
CA ALA A 270 36.61 17.10 -27.63
C ALA A 270 35.55 17.44 -26.56
N LEU A 271 35.96 17.45 -25.29
CA LEU A 271 35.07 17.87 -24.22
C LEU A 271 34.67 19.33 -24.42
N ARG A 272 33.39 19.65 -24.24
CA ARG A 272 32.93 21.05 -24.27
C ARG A 272 33.29 21.70 -22.93
N PRO A 273 34.19 22.70 -22.88
CA PRO A 273 34.61 23.34 -21.63
C PRO A 273 33.44 23.91 -20.82
N ASP A 274 32.41 24.41 -21.51
CA ASP A 274 31.22 24.99 -20.86
C ASP A 274 30.41 23.96 -20.08
N LEU A 275 30.31 22.74 -20.59
CA LEU A 275 29.60 21.65 -19.91
C LEU A 275 30.35 21.26 -18.63
N TRP A 276 31.67 21.23 -18.72
CA TRP A 276 32.54 20.91 -17.60
C TRP A 276 32.44 21.96 -16.49
N ASN A 277 32.58 23.25 -16.84
CA ASN A 277 32.42 24.35 -15.91
C ASN A 277 31.03 24.34 -15.26
N ARG A 278 30.01 23.96 -16.02
CA ARG A 278 28.64 23.82 -15.50
C ARG A 278 28.52 22.66 -14.51
N ILE A 279 29.09 21.50 -14.78
CA ILE A 279 29.06 20.34 -13.88
C ILE A 279 29.80 20.65 -12.58
N ILE A 280 30.99 21.26 -12.67
CA ILE A 280 31.74 21.74 -11.49
C ILE A 280 30.88 22.72 -10.71
N GLY A 281 30.33 23.73 -11.39
CA GLY A 281 29.47 24.74 -10.77
C GLY A 281 28.22 24.18 -10.11
N LEU A 282 27.71 23.03 -10.55
CA LEU A 282 26.56 22.35 -9.93
C LEU A 282 26.95 21.45 -8.75
N SER A 283 28.20 20.98 -8.70
CA SER A 283 28.69 20.12 -7.62
C SER A 283 28.94 20.83 -6.30
N THR A 284 29.01 22.18 -6.30
CA THR A 284 29.13 23.09 -5.13
C THR A 284 29.58 22.46 -3.81
N GLY A 285 30.88 22.19 -3.67
CA GLY A 285 31.49 21.71 -2.42
C GLY A 285 31.32 20.21 -2.13
N SER A 286 30.59 19.48 -2.96
CA SER A 286 30.55 18.01 -2.92
C SER A 286 31.85 17.42 -3.45
N PRO A 287 32.39 16.35 -2.84
CA PRO A 287 33.61 15.71 -3.32
C PRO A 287 33.38 15.07 -4.69
N LEU A 288 33.99 15.66 -5.72
CA LEU A 288 33.97 15.17 -7.09
C LEU A 288 34.84 13.93 -7.24
N THR A 289 34.25 12.90 -7.83
CA THR A 289 34.91 11.73 -8.37
C THR A 289 34.84 11.80 -9.89
N ILE A 290 35.99 11.90 -10.53
CA ILE A 290 36.09 12.01 -11.98
C ILE A 290 36.59 10.70 -12.54
N CYS A 291 35.80 10.10 -13.41
CA CYS A 291 36.13 8.87 -14.10
C CYS A 291 36.58 9.22 -15.52
N ILE A 292 37.86 9.06 -15.85
CA ILE A 292 38.43 9.41 -17.14
C ILE A 292 38.67 8.13 -17.93
N THR A 293 37.96 7.92 -19.03
CA THR A 293 38.24 6.82 -19.97
C THR A 293 38.99 7.36 -21.17
N LEU A 294 40.27 6.98 -21.30
CA LEU A 294 41.14 7.41 -22.39
C LEU A 294 41.19 6.33 -23.47
N THR A 295 40.61 6.61 -24.63
CA THR A 295 40.64 5.66 -25.76
C THR A 295 41.74 5.94 -26.79
N SER A 296 42.39 7.10 -26.68
CA SER A 296 43.43 7.58 -27.60
C SER A 296 44.35 8.61 -26.95
N ASP A 297 45.46 8.95 -27.62
CA ASP A 297 46.35 10.04 -27.20
C ASP A 297 45.59 11.35 -27.02
N ILE A 298 45.86 12.05 -25.91
CA ILE A 298 44.97 13.07 -25.34
C ILE A 298 45.42 14.50 -25.61
N GLY A 299 46.52 14.72 -26.32
CA GLY A 299 46.94 16.05 -26.83
C GLY A 299 46.74 17.21 -25.84
N ASN A 300 46.05 18.27 -26.29
CA ASN A 300 45.75 19.51 -25.53
C ASN A 300 44.85 19.32 -24.29
N LEU A 301 44.34 18.11 -24.02
CA LEU A 301 43.45 17.89 -22.89
C LEU A 301 44.15 18.10 -21.55
N ALA A 302 45.45 17.77 -21.45
CA ALA A 302 46.21 17.99 -20.24
C ALA A 302 46.19 19.47 -19.83
N GLY A 303 46.20 20.41 -20.78
CA GLY A 303 46.05 21.84 -20.52
C GLY A 303 44.66 22.21 -20.00
N GLN A 304 43.60 21.67 -20.60
CA GLN A 304 42.21 21.94 -20.19
C GLN A 304 41.88 21.35 -18.82
N LEU A 305 42.38 20.15 -18.53
CA LEU A 305 42.26 19.53 -17.21
C LEU A 305 43.08 20.30 -16.18
N SER A 306 44.30 20.74 -16.53
CA SER A 306 45.11 21.57 -15.65
C SER A 306 44.38 22.87 -15.28
N GLU A 307 43.77 23.55 -16.24
CA GLU A 307 43.00 24.79 -16.00
C GLU A 307 41.72 24.53 -15.17
N ALA A 308 41.08 23.39 -15.38
CA ALA A 308 39.94 22.96 -14.57
C ALA A 308 40.30 22.57 -13.13
N PHE A 309 41.53 22.09 -12.89
CA PHE A 309 41.98 21.61 -11.60
C PHE A 309 42.70 22.66 -10.76
N THR A 310 43.00 23.83 -11.30
CA THR A 310 43.81 24.85 -10.62
C THR A 310 43.09 25.58 -9.48
N ASP A 311 41.76 25.67 -9.50
CA ASP A 311 41.04 26.59 -8.60
C ASP A 311 40.00 25.96 -7.65
N ASP A 312 39.67 24.67 -7.75
CA ASP A 312 38.56 24.09 -6.95
C ASP A 312 38.95 22.88 -6.08
N HIS A 313 38.72 23.03 -4.76
CA HIS A 313 38.98 22.04 -3.70
C HIS A 313 38.09 20.78 -3.73
N CYS A 314 37.21 20.65 -4.73
CA CYS A 314 36.15 19.66 -4.74
C CYS A 314 36.61 18.30 -5.29
N VAL A 315 37.65 18.25 -6.13
CA VAL A 315 38.10 17.00 -6.76
C VAL A 315 38.88 16.15 -5.77
N ARG A 316 38.24 15.09 -5.25
CA ARG A 316 38.85 14.17 -4.28
C ARG A 316 39.46 12.94 -4.93
N THR A 317 38.78 12.39 -5.93
CA THR A 317 39.14 11.10 -6.51
C THR A 317 39.17 11.22 -8.02
N ILE A 318 40.33 10.99 -8.63
CA ILE A 318 40.41 10.79 -10.07
C ILE A 318 40.62 9.31 -10.31
N LYS A 319 39.71 8.73 -11.07
CA LYS A 319 39.83 7.36 -11.50
C LYS A 319 40.00 7.31 -13.01
N CYS A 320 41.01 6.61 -13.49
CA CYS A 320 41.33 6.60 -14.91
C CYS A 320 41.36 5.17 -15.45
N GLN A 321 40.65 4.97 -16.55
CA GLN A 321 40.68 3.78 -17.38
C GLN A 321 41.39 4.13 -18.69
N VAL A 322 42.38 3.34 -19.07
CA VAL A 322 43.28 3.64 -20.20
C VAL A 322 43.23 2.47 -21.16
N THR A 323 42.91 2.71 -22.43
CA THR A 323 43.06 1.69 -23.47
C THR A 323 44.51 1.66 -23.98
N ASP A 324 44.89 0.56 -24.65
CA ASP A 324 46.26 0.31 -25.11
C ASP A 324 46.87 1.45 -25.94
N ASN A 325 46.03 2.21 -26.64
CA ASN A 325 46.44 3.29 -27.53
C ASN A 325 46.60 4.66 -26.84
N ALA A 326 46.37 4.74 -25.52
CA ALA A 326 46.32 6.00 -24.78
C ALA A 326 47.46 6.18 -23.76
N ILE A 327 48.49 5.32 -23.81
CA ILE A 327 49.58 5.29 -22.82
C ILE A 327 50.38 6.60 -22.78
N SER A 328 50.69 7.21 -23.93
CA SER A 328 51.34 8.53 -24.01
C SER A 328 50.52 9.62 -23.31
N GLY A 329 49.21 9.48 -23.39
CA GLY A 329 48.22 10.32 -22.73
C GLY A 329 48.27 10.29 -21.20
N VAL A 330 48.48 9.11 -20.61
CA VAL A 330 48.52 8.93 -19.16
C VAL A 330 49.60 9.81 -18.53
N LYS A 331 50.74 9.96 -19.20
CA LYS A 331 51.83 10.81 -18.72
C LYS A 331 51.39 12.28 -18.66
N SER A 332 50.79 12.79 -19.74
CA SER A 332 50.29 14.17 -19.80
C SER A 332 49.18 14.40 -18.78
N LEU A 333 48.31 13.41 -18.53
CA LEU A 333 47.29 13.46 -17.50
C LEU A 333 47.91 13.53 -16.09
N LEU A 334 48.89 12.68 -15.79
CA LEU A 334 49.61 12.67 -14.52
C LEU A 334 50.38 13.97 -14.26
N ASP A 335 50.87 14.61 -15.32
CA ASP A 335 51.57 15.89 -15.24
C ASP A 335 50.59 17.04 -14.93
N ALA A 336 49.37 16.99 -15.49
CA ALA A 336 48.31 17.99 -15.29
C ALA A 336 47.60 17.91 -13.93
N ILE A 337 47.60 16.75 -13.26
CA ILE A 337 46.90 16.59 -11.98
C ILE A 337 47.77 17.09 -10.81
N PRO A 338 47.23 17.97 -9.94
CA PRO A 338 47.91 18.41 -8.72
C PRO A 338 48.25 17.24 -7.78
N ALA A 339 49.40 17.28 -7.12
CA ALA A 339 49.89 16.19 -6.25
C ALA A 339 49.04 15.95 -4.98
N SER A 340 48.08 16.83 -4.68
CA SER A 340 47.26 16.80 -3.45
C SER A 340 45.99 15.94 -3.55
N GLN A 341 45.75 15.25 -4.67
CA GLN A 341 44.51 14.51 -4.90
C GLN A 341 44.73 12.99 -4.85
N ASN A 342 43.73 12.23 -4.37
CA ASN A 342 43.79 10.77 -4.36
C ASN A 342 43.51 10.24 -5.76
N MET A 343 44.43 9.46 -6.31
CA MET A 343 44.30 8.83 -7.63
C MET A 343 44.11 7.32 -7.50
N ILE A 344 43.09 6.78 -8.16
CA ILE A 344 42.82 5.33 -8.21
C ILE A 344 42.82 4.88 -9.67
N PHE A 345 43.84 4.14 -10.09
CA PHE A 345 43.88 3.56 -11.43
C PHE A 345 43.21 2.18 -11.46
N LYS A 346 42.29 1.95 -12.41
CA LYS A 346 41.70 0.63 -12.68
C LYS A 346 41.78 0.35 -14.19
N GLY A 347 42.19 -0.86 -14.58
CA GLY A 347 42.04 -1.34 -15.96
C GLY A 347 43.31 -1.49 -16.81
N LEU A 348 44.42 -2.01 -16.27
CA LEU A 348 45.45 -2.62 -17.11
C LEU A 348 45.17 -4.12 -17.25
N ASN A 349 44.12 -4.48 -18.01
CA ASN A 349 43.71 -5.89 -18.23
C ASN A 349 44.48 -6.59 -19.36
N VAL A 350 45.66 -6.10 -19.74
CA VAL A 350 46.52 -6.78 -20.71
C VAL A 350 47.74 -7.36 -19.99
N PRO A 351 48.12 -8.63 -20.21
CA PRO A 351 49.40 -9.14 -19.76
C PRO A 351 50.48 -8.22 -20.33
N MET A 352 51.21 -7.51 -19.47
CA MET A 352 52.34 -6.69 -19.91
C MET A 352 53.34 -7.61 -20.61
N ALA A 353 53.35 -7.60 -21.95
CA ALA A 353 54.53 -8.02 -22.68
C ALA A 353 55.65 -7.07 -22.23
N ALA A 354 56.80 -7.62 -21.84
CA ALA A 354 57.94 -6.87 -21.34
C ALA A 354 58.43 -5.88 -22.41
N THR A 355 57.84 -4.68 -22.46
CA THR A 355 58.35 -3.57 -23.26
C THR A 355 59.40 -2.85 -22.43
N SER A 356 60.44 -2.35 -23.11
CA SER A 356 61.74 -1.96 -22.53
C SER A 356 61.75 -0.66 -21.74
N ASN A 357 60.61 -0.02 -21.48
CA ASN A 357 60.54 1.19 -20.66
C ASN A 357 59.31 1.17 -19.75
N PRO A 358 59.44 0.76 -18.47
CA PRO A 358 58.35 0.86 -17.52
C PRO A 358 57.92 2.33 -17.37
N VAL A 359 56.62 2.58 -17.37
CA VAL A 359 56.06 3.90 -17.10
C VAL A 359 56.50 4.32 -15.69
N LYS A 360 57.43 5.28 -15.60
CA LYS A 360 57.87 5.84 -14.33
C LYS A 360 56.78 6.78 -13.81
N ILE A 361 56.15 6.40 -12.71
CA ILE A 361 55.24 7.29 -11.98
C ILE A 361 56.03 8.52 -11.52
N PRO A 362 55.60 9.76 -11.82
CA PRO A 362 56.28 10.96 -11.37
C PRO A 362 56.47 10.96 -9.85
N SER A 363 57.65 11.35 -9.38
CA SER A 363 58.01 11.31 -7.95
C SER A 363 57.06 12.13 -7.06
N LYS A 364 56.37 13.13 -7.61
CA LYS A 364 55.36 13.94 -6.93
C LYS A 364 54.11 13.16 -6.46
N HIS A 365 53.83 11.98 -7.04
CA HIS A 365 52.65 11.15 -6.73
C HIS A 365 52.97 9.88 -5.92
N ALA A 366 54.25 9.56 -5.69
CA ALA A 366 54.67 8.29 -5.08
C ALA A 366 54.39 8.17 -3.56
N MET A 367 54.01 9.26 -2.88
CA MET A 367 53.88 9.30 -1.40
C MET A 367 52.43 9.43 -0.88
N SER A 368 51.40 9.54 -1.74
CA SER A 368 49.99 9.72 -1.29
C SER A 368 49.07 8.50 -1.50
N VAL A 369 49.58 7.39 -2.05
CA VAL A 369 48.74 6.23 -2.41
C VAL A 369 48.51 5.32 -1.19
N THR A 370 47.33 5.42 -0.56
CA THR A 370 46.97 4.67 0.68
C THR A 370 46.21 3.36 0.48
N CYS A 371 45.73 3.03 -0.73
CA CYS A 371 45.05 1.76 -1.01
C CYS A 371 45.12 1.41 -2.50
N ILE A 372 45.59 0.19 -2.81
CA ILE A 372 45.45 -0.42 -4.13
C ILE A 372 44.53 -1.62 -3.94
N THR A 373 43.32 -1.56 -4.49
CA THR A 373 42.39 -2.69 -4.53
C THR A 373 42.48 -3.33 -5.91
N VAL A 374 43.05 -4.53 -5.99
CA VAL A 374 43.10 -5.34 -7.21
C VAL A 374 41.97 -6.38 -7.12
N SER A 375 40.92 -6.20 -7.92
CA SER A 375 39.81 -7.15 -8.06
C SER A 375 39.92 -7.86 -9.42
N ASN A 376 39.56 -9.15 -9.46
CA ASN A 376 39.66 -10.11 -10.59
C ASN A 376 41.04 -10.73 -10.83
N LEU A 377 41.44 -11.61 -9.91
CA LEU A 377 42.40 -12.69 -10.20
C LEU A 377 41.59 -13.97 -10.46
N VAL A 378 41.35 -14.28 -11.73
CA VAL A 378 40.84 -15.59 -12.13
C VAL A 378 41.99 -16.58 -12.00
N LEU A 379 42.02 -17.32 -10.88
CA LEU A 379 42.91 -18.47 -10.72
C LEU A 379 42.18 -19.74 -11.20
N GLU A 380 41.99 -19.85 -12.51
CA GLU A 380 41.58 -21.13 -13.10
C GLU A 380 42.72 -22.14 -12.95
N ARG A 381 42.49 -23.15 -12.10
CA ARG A 381 43.40 -24.26 -11.70
C ARG A 381 44.41 -23.94 -10.60
N ALA A 382 43.91 -23.74 -9.39
CA ALA A 382 44.68 -24.07 -8.19
C ALA A 382 44.48 -25.56 -7.82
N PRO A 383 45.53 -26.40 -7.76
CA PRO A 383 45.45 -27.74 -7.17
C PRO A 383 45.10 -27.67 -5.67
N PRO A 384 44.69 -28.77 -5.01
CA PRO A 384 44.11 -28.80 -3.65
C PRO A 384 45.00 -28.32 -2.48
N PHE A 385 46.14 -27.66 -2.76
CA PHE A 385 47.10 -27.19 -1.75
C PHE A 385 47.32 -25.67 -1.76
N PHE A 386 46.34 -24.89 -2.21
CA PHE A 386 46.37 -23.44 -1.95
C PHE A 386 46.03 -23.15 -0.48
N MET A 387 47.05 -23.18 0.37
CA MET A 387 47.02 -22.47 1.64
C MET A 387 47.14 -20.98 1.35
N LEU A 388 46.01 -20.32 1.08
CA LEU A 388 45.90 -18.92 1.47
C LEU A 388 46.06 -18.89 3.00
N PRO A 389 46.93 -18.05 3.58
CA PRO A 389 46.96 -17.88 5.03
C PRO A 389 45.53 -17.52 5.47
N PRO A 390 44.99 -18.16 6.53
CA PRO A 390 43.62 -17.90 6.95
C PRO A 390 43.47 -16.39 7.17
N PRO A 391 42.48 -15.74 6.52
CA PRO A 391 42.16 -14.37 6.87
C PRO A 391 41.85 -14.31 8.38
N PRO A 392 41.99 -13.16 9.05
CA PRO A 392 41.74 -13.06 10.49
C PRO A 392 40.24 -13.28 10.79
N TRP A 393 39.82 -14.55 10.89
CA TRP A 393 38.45 -14.99 11.16
C TRP A 393 37.89 -14.48 12.48
N GLN A 394 38.76 -14.03 13.40
CA GLN A 394 38.39 -13.48 14.70
C GLN A 394 37.44 -12.27 14.62
N HIS A 395 37.33 -11.62 13.45
CA HIS A 395 36.46 -10.46 13.26
C HIS A 395 35.18 -10.76 12.48
N LEU A 396 34.99 -11.99 11.97
CA LEU A 396 33.82 -12.34 11.18
C LEU A 396 32.63 -12.67 12.10
N GLN A 397 31.72 -11.72 12.29
CA GLN A 397 30.53 -11.90 13.14
C GLN A 397 29.33 -12.50 12.40
N THR A 398 29.21 -12.22 11.09
CA THR A 398 28.06 -12.60 10.27
C THR A 398 28.54 -13.28 9.00
N LEU A 399 27.98 -14.45 8.69
CA LEU A 399 28.21 -15.17 7.46
C LEU A 399 26.89 -15.27 6.68
N ALA A 400 26.84 -14.68 5.49
CA ALA A 400 25.72 -14.79 4.56
C ALA A 400 26.12 -15.71 3.41
N VAL A 401 25.42 -16.83 3.26
CA VAL A 401 25.77 -17.88 2.30
C VAL A 401 24.51 -18.54 1.72
N ASP A 402 24.60 -18.97 0.48
CA ASP A 402 23.65 -19.95 -0.06
C ASP A 402 23.98 -21.36 0.45
N ILE A 403 23.05 -22.30 0.29
CA ILE A 403 23.24 -23.66 0.81
C ILE A 403 24.42 -24.40 0.14
N PRO A 404 24.62 -24.33 -1.19
CA PRO A 404 25.79 -24.93 -1.83
C PRO A 404 27.11 -24.40 -1.28
N SER A 405 27.21 -23.09 -1.03
CA SER A 405 28.40 -22.44 -0.48
C SER A 405 28.60 -22.76 0.99
N LEU A 406 27.52 -22.82 1.79
CA LEU A 406 27.56 -23.27 3.18
C LEU A 406 28.18 -24.68 3.30
N LEU A 407 27.87 -25.55 2.34
CA LEU A 407 28.40 -26.91 2.26
C LEU A 407 29.81 -27.01 1.66
N ARG A 408 30.42 -25.89 1.25
CA ARG A 408 31.80 -25.84 0.73
C ARG A 408 32.81 -25.28 1.73
N ILE A 409 32.34 -24.66 2.82
CA ILE A 409 33.22 -24.06 3.83
C ILE A 409 33.78 -25.18 4.72
N ASP A 410 34.85 -25.83 4.28
CA ASP A 410 35.62 -26.71 5.16
C ASP A 410 36.39 -25.86 6.19
N VAL A 411 35.75 -25.62 7.34
CA VAL A 411 36.36 -24.96 8.49
C VAL A 411 37.24 -25.98 9.21
N GLY A 412 38.40 -26.27 8.63
CA GLY A 412 39.36 -27.26 9.10
C GLY A 412 39.75 -27.12 10.58
N GLY A 413 38.97 -27.76 11.46
CA GLY A 413 39.19 -27.84 12.92
C GLY A 413 39.09 -26.53 13.71
N THR A 414 39.02 -25.37 13.04
CA THR A 414 39.03 -24.03 13.64
C THR A 414 37.79 -23.27 13.22
N ALA A 415 36.63 -23.84 13.49
CA ALA A 415 35.38 -23.15 13.20
C ALA A 415 35.24 -21.89 14.08
N PRO A 416 35.07 -20.70 13.50
CA PRO A 416 34.88 -19.47 14.26
C PRO A 416 33.56 -19.53 15.03
N SER A 417 33.52 -18.86 16.19
CA SER A 417 32.26 -18.55 16.88
C SER A 417 31.52 -17.49 16.08
N LEU A 418 30.68 -17.93 15.16
CA LEU A 418 29.84 -17.03 14.38
C LEU A 418 28.72 -16.52 15.29
N ARG A 419 28.46 -15.22 15.27
CA ARG A 419 27.28 -14.69 15.96
C ARG A 419 26.02 -15.06 15.17
N ARG A 420 26.05 -14.86 13.84
CA ARG A 420 24.89 -15.00 12.97
C ARG A 420 25.21 -15.71 11.65
N ILE A 421 24.37 -16.67 11.27
CA ILE A 421 24.38 -17.32 9.96
C ILE A 421 23.10 -16.96 9.22
N VAL A 422 23.22 -16.45 8.00
CA VAL A 422 22.09 -16.16 7.11
C VAL A 422 22.13 -17.13 5.94
N ILE A 423 21.07 -17.92 5.79
CA ILE A 423 20.91 -18.94 4.76
C ILE A 423 19.89 -18.45 3.75
N ALA A 424 20.33 -18.24 2.51
CA ALA A 424 19.49 -17.83 1.40
C ALA A 424 19.33 -18.92 0.35
N GLN A 425 18.24 -18.85 -0.43
CA GLN A 425 18.06 -19.70 -1.59
C GLN A 425 19.13 -19.34 -2.65
N PRO A 426 19.76 -20.32 -3.30
CA PRO A 426 20.62 -20.04 -4.45
C PRO A 426 19.80 -19.34 -5.56
N PRO A 427 20.42 -18.46 -6.36
CA PRO A 427 19.76 -17.79 -7.46
C PRO A 427 19.05 -18.81 -8.37
N HIS A 428 17.81 -18.52 -8.74
CA HIS A 428 16.94 -19.45 -9.48
C HIS A 428 17.61 -19.95 -10.78
N GLY A 429 17.62 -21.27 -10.97
CA GLY A 429 17.98 -21.90 -12.26
C GLY A 429 19.05 -22.99 -12.21
N GLU A 430 19.81 -23.10 -11.12
CA GLU A 430 20.84 -24.13 -11.01
C GLU A 430 20.25 -25.45 -10.50
N GLN A 431 20.30 -26.49 -11.35
CA GLN A 431 20.09 -27.86 -10.88
C GLN A 431 21.12 -28.18 -9.80
N LEU A 432 20.65 -28.72 -8.67
CA LEU A 432 21.51 -29.17 -7.59
C LEU A 432 22.57 -30.14 -8.13
N PRO A 433 23.87 -29.82 -8.00
CA PRO A 433 24.92 -30.72 -8.44
C PRO A 433 24.84 -32.05 -7.69
N SER A 434 25.15 -33.17 -8.36
CA SER A 434 25.10 -34.51 -7.75
C SER A 434 26.01 -34.69 -6.52
N TRP A 435 27.01 -33.82 -6.31
CA TRP A 435 27.85 -33.82 -5.11
C TRP A 435 27.16 -33.27 -3.86
N TYR A 436 26.01 -32.60 -4.01
CA TYR A 436 25.30 -31.91 -2.94
C TYR A 436 24.84 -32.88 -1.83
N ASP A 437 24.29 -34.05 -2.16
CA ASP A 437 23.86 -35.04 -1.16
C ASP A 437 25.05 -35.69 -0.42
N SER A 438 26.19 -35.84 -1.10
CA SER A 438 27.42 -36.41 -0.54
C SER A 438 28.14 -35.45 0.41
N ALA A 439 28.16 -34.15 0.11
CA ALA A 439 28.81 -33.13 0.95
C ALA A 439 28.12 -32.96 2.31
N VAL A 440 26.79 -33.08 2.35
CA VAL A 440 26.00 -32.99 3.59
C VAL A 440 26.33 -34.10 4.58
N ALA A 441 26.69 -35.30 4.08
CA ALA A 441 27.04 -36.44 4.92
C ALA A 441 28.42 -36.29 5.59
N GLY A 442 29.39 -35.67 4.92
CA GLY A 442 30.78 -35.58 5.36
C GLY A 442 31.15 -34.37 6.24
N PHE A 443 30.26 -33.39 6.38
CA PHE A 443 30.59 -32.14 7.06
C PHE A 443 30.65 -32.26 8.59
N ASN A 444 31.73 -31.81 9.24
CA ASN A 444 31.84 -31.76 10.70
C ASN A 444 31.23 -30.46 11.27
N VAL A 445 29.91 -30.29 11.08
CA VAL A 445 29.15 -29.09 11.51
C VAL A 445 29.15 -28.91 13.03
N GLU A 446 29.48 -29.95 13.80
CA GLU A 446 29.51 -29.90 15.27
C GLU A 446 30.48 -28.84 15.82
N ALA A 447 31.50 -28.46 15.03
CA ALA A 447 32.44 -27.41 15.40
C ALA A 447 31.88 -25.99 15.25
N ILE A 448 30.83 -25.78 14.44
CA ILE A 448 30.29 -24.44 14.19
C ILE A 448 29.38 -24.02 15.35
N THR A 449 29.81 -23.02 16.10
CA THR A 449 28.98 -22.38 17.12
C THR A 449 28.34 -21.14 16.51
N ALA A 450 27.02 -21.17 16.31
CA ALA A 450 26.24 -20.03 15.87
C ALA A 450 25.12 -19.75 16.86
N SER A 451 25.02 -18.52 17.36
CA SER A 451 23.96 -18.12 18.29
C SER A 451 22.65 -17.73 17.59
N GLU A 452 22.75 -17.18 16.38
CA GLU A 452 21.62 -16.67 15.61
C GLU A 452 21.61 -17.31 14.21
N ILE A 453 20.46 -17.79 13.77
CA ILE A 453 20.26 -18.37 12.43
C ILE A 453 19.10 -17.64 11.77
N ALA A 454 19.27 -17.18 10.54
CA ALA A 454 18.21 -16.65 9.71
C ALA A 454 18.07 -17.48 8.43
N VAL A 455 16.85 -17.90 8.12
CA VAL A 455 16.52 -18.74 6.96
C VAL A 455 15.54 -18.01 6.07
N HIS A 456 16.02 -17.57 4.91
CA HIS A 456 15.21 -16.91 3.89
C HIS A 456 14.31 -17.89 3.13
N PRO A 457 13.32 -17.40 2.36
CA PRO A 457 12.47 -18.25 1.54
C PRO A 457 13.30 -19.17 0.66
N MET A 458 12.94 -20.45 0.59
CA MET A 458 13.63 -21.45 -0.22
C MET A 458 12.66 -22.49 -0.76
N SER A 459 13.03 -23.13 -1.87
CA SER A 459 12.21 -24.20 -2.44
C SER A 459 12.17 -25.43 -1.53
N ARG A 460 11.05 -26.15 -1.55
CA ARG A 460 10.80 -27.33 -0.69
C ARG A 460 11.88 -28.40 -0.79
N GLY A 461 12.54 -28.55 -1.95
CA GLY A 461 13.61 -29.53 -2.17
C GLY A 461 14.85 -29.32 -1.29
N HIS A 462 15.12 -28.09 -0.85
CA HIS A 462 16.30 -27.77 -0.03
C HIS A 462 16.07 -27.99 1.47
N VAL A 463 14.81 -28.10 1.90
CA VAL A 463 14.44 -28.16 3.32
C VAL A 463 15.02 -29.39 4.05
N PRO A 464 15.01 -30.62 3.49
CA PRO A 464 15.60 -31.77 4.17
C PRO A 464 17.09 -31.60 4.48
N THR A 465 17.85 -31.03 3.55
CA THR A 465 19.28 -30.75 3.73
C THR A 465 19.51 -29.68 4.80
N LEU A 466 18.73 -28.60 4.76
CA LEU A 466 18.77 -27.57 5.78
C LEU A 466 18.46 -28.15 7.17
N LEU A 467 17.46 -29.02 7.29
CA LEU A 467 17.09 -29.62 8.58
C LEU A 467 18.20 -30.48 9.17
N ARG A 468 18.93 -31.24 8.34
CA ARG A 468 20.12 -31.99 8.77
C ARG A 468 21.20 -31.04 9.31
N TYR A 469 21.37 -29.90 8.67
CA TYR A 469 22.31 -28.86 9.11
C TYR A 469 21.86 -28.20 10.43
N LEU A 470 20.60 -27.77 10.51
CA LEU A 470 20.01 -27.17 11.71
C LEU A 470 20.09 -28.11 12.91
N GLY A 471 19.86 -29.41 12.73
CA GLY A 471 19.97 -30.40 13.80
C GLY A 471 21.36 -30.52 14.43
N ARG A 472 22.41 -30.02 13.76
CA ARG A 472 23.78 -29.99 14.28
C ARG A 472 24.12 -28.69 15.02
N LEU A 473 23.33 -27.63 14.86
CA LEU A 473 23.55 -26.33 15.50
C LEU A 473 22.96 -26.28 16.92
N ARG A 474 23.55 -27.06 17.83
CA ARG A 474 23.01 -27.24 19.21
C ARG A 474 22.98 -25.96 20.05
N TYR A 475 23.81 -24.97 19.72
CA TYR A 475 23.96 -23.72 20.47
C TYR A 475 23.12 -22.55 19.93
N ALA A 476 22.32 -22.77 18.89
CA ALA A 476 21.47 -21.73 18.33
C ALA A 476 20.39 -21.31 19.33
N ARG A 477 20.45 -20.03 19.74
CA ARG A 477 19.50 -19.42 20.69
C ARG A 477 18.36 -18.71 19.98
N ARG A 478 18.61 -18.24 18.76
CA ARG A 478 17.65 -17.49 17.95
C ARG A 478 17.53 -18.08 16.56
N LEU A 479 16.30 -18.35 16.13
CA LEU A 479 15.98 -18.81 14.78
C LEU A 479 14.99 -17.84 14.15
N GLU A 480 15.35 -17.28 13.00
CA GLU A 480 14.50 -16.43 12.18
C GLU A 480 14.11 -17.18 10.91
N LEU A 481 12.82 -17.29 10.62
CA LEU A 481 12.29 -17.96 9.44
C LEU A 481 11.47 -16.96 8.63
N TYR A 482 11.66 -16.97 7.31
CA TYR A 482 11.02 -16.05 6.39
C TYR A 482 10.24 -16.78 5.28
N GLY A 483 9.06 -16.26 4.93
CA GLY A 483 8.28 -16.66 3.77
C GLY A 483 7.96 -18.16 3.66
N THR A 484 8.16 -18.73 2.47
CA THR A 484 7.76 -20.10 2.13
C THR A 484 8.55 -21.20 2.86
N ALA A 485 9.69 -20.87 3.47
CA ALA A 485 10.51 -21.81 4.22
C ALA A 485 9.90 -22.17 5.59
N ILE A 486 9.04 -21.31 6.14
CA ILE A 486 8.53 -21.43 7.51
C ILE A 486 7.75 -22.73 7.71
N GLN A 487 6.74 -22.99 6.86
CA GLN A 487 5.87 -24.16 6.98
C GLN A 487 6.63 -25.48 6.99
N PRO A 488 7.46 -25.81 5.98
CA PRO A 488 8.12 -27.11 5.93
C PRO A 488 9.18 -27.28 7.04
N ILE A 489 9.84 -26.19 7.48
CA ILE A 489 10.78 -26.24 8.60
C ILE A 489 10.04 -26.50 9.91
N LEU A 490 8.96 -25.76 10.20
CA LEU A 490 8.17 -25.96 11.42
C LEU A 490 7.52 -27.34 11.46
N THR A 491 6.96 -27.81 10.34
CA THR A 491 6.40 -29.16 10.23
C THR A 491 7.48 -30.20 10.54
N ALA A 492 8.66 -30.09 9.94
CA ALA A 492 9.72 -31.05 10.21
C ALA A 492 10.27 -30.97 11.63
N LEU A 493 10.40 -29.78 12.22
CA LEU A 493 10.82 -29.63 13.61
C LEU A 493 9.77 -30.21 14.58
N LYS A 494 8.47 -30.12 14.22
CA LYS A 494 7.36 -30.73 14.96
C LYS A 494 7.36 -32.26 14.83
N ASP A 495 7.44 -32.78 13.60
CA ASP A 495 7.37 -34.22 13.34
C ASP A 495 8.59 -34.96 13.91
N ASN A 496 9.76 -34.31 13.92
CA ASN A 496 10.98 -34.83 14.54
C ASN A 496 10.98 -34.74 16.07
N ALA A 497 10.06 -33.99 16.66
CA ALA A 497 9.94 -33.95 18.12
C ALA A 497 9.31 -35.23 18.71
N ASP A 498 8.60 -36.01 17.90
CA ASP A 498 8.00 -37.30 18.30
C ASP A 498 8.81 -38.52 17.85
N SER A 499 9.70 -38.36 16.86
CA SER A 499 10.49 -39.46 16.31
C SER A 499 11.90 -39.54 16.92
N ALA A 500 12.53 -40.72 16.89
CA ALA A 500 13.91 -40.90 17.35
C ALA A 500 14.95 -40.12 16.51
N GLN A 501 14.54 -39.48 15.42
CA GLN A 501 15.42 -38.63 14.60
C GLN A 501 15.56 -37.25 15.25
N LYS A 502 16.65 -37.11 16.00
CA LYS A 502 17.05 -36.01 16.89
C LYS A 502 17.29 -34.65 16.20
N ILE A 503 16.37 -34.10 15.41
CA ILE A 503 16.51 -32.72 14.92
C ILE A 503 15.98 -31.77 15.99
N TRP A 504 16.82 -31.48 16.98
CA TRP A 504 16.51 -30.55 18.06
C TRP A 504 17.47 -29.38 18.05
N LEU A 505 16.91 -28.19 18.26
CA LEU A 505 17.67 -27.00 18.63
C LEU A 505 17.51 -26.80 20.14
N PRO A 506 18.27 -27.53 21.00
CA PRO A 506 18.01 -27.57 22.44
C PRO A 506 18.18 -26.21 23.11
N ALA A 507 19.07 -25.36 22.60
CA ALA A 507 19.33 -24.02 23.13
C ALA A 507 18.39 -22.93 22.60
N LEU A 508 17.44 -23.25 21.71
CA LEU A 508 16.59 -22.24 21.07
C LEU A 508 15.61 -21.62 22.07
N THR A 509 15.77 -20.32 22.31
CA THR A 509 14.95 -19.50 23.22
C THR A 509 14.05 -18.51 22.47
N GLU A 510 14.51 -18.01 21.31
CA GLU A 510 13.81 -17.00 20.52
C GLU A 510 13.50 -17.54 19.11
N LEU A 511 12.24 -17.48 18.71
CA LEU A 511 11.79 -17.82 17.35
C LEU A 511 11.15 -16.59 16.70
N ILE A 512 11.65 -16.18 15.54
CA ILE A 512 11.12 -15.06 14.77
C ILE A 512 10.55 -15.58 13.46
N ILE A 513 9.34 -15.17 13.15
CA ILE A 513 8.61 -15.57 11.96
C ILE A 513 8.19 -14.32 11.21
N ALA A 514 8.60 -14.21 9.96
CA ALA A 514 8.30 -13.07 9.12
C ALA A 514 7.69 -13.49 7.78
N ASP A 515 6.70 -12.73 7.30
CA ASP A 515 6.08 -12.93 5.99
C ASP A 515 5.43 -14.31 5.85
N TYR A 516 4.75 -14.78 6.91
CA TYR A 516 4.09 -16.07 6.93
C TYR A 516 2.65 -15.97 6.43
N GLU A 517 2.39 -16.59 5.28
CA GLU A 517 1.08 -16.49 4.60
C GLU A 517 0.05 -17.53 5.08
N GLN A 518 0.45 -18.51 5.88
CA GLN A 518 -0.43 -19.60 6.33
C GLN A 518 -1.12 -19.27 7.67
N HIS A 519 -2.21 -19.98 7.98
CA HIS A 519 -3.08 -19.70 9.14
C HIS A 519 -2.48 -19.90 10.55
N GLY A 520 -1.24 -20.38 10.67
CA GLY A 520 -0.59 -20.57 11.98
C GLY A 520 -0.76 -21.90 12.74
N PRO A 521 -1.56 -22.91 12.34
CA PRO A 521 -1.77 -24.08 13.22
C PRO A 521 -0.50 -24.89 13.45
N VAL A 522 0.38 -25.00 12.46
CA VAL A 522 1.67 -25.71 12.61
C VAL A 522 2.59 -25.00 13.58
N LEU A 523 2.60 -23.66 13.57
CA LEU A 523 3.35 -22.87 14.53
C LEU A 523 2.83 -23.09 15.96
N GLY A 524 1.52 -23.00 16.16
CA GLY A 524 0.91 -23.27 17.46
C GLY A 524 1.26 -24.66 18.00
N LEU A 525 1.14 -25.69 17.15
CA LEU A 525 1.49 -27.07 17.50
C LEU A 525 2.98 -27.24 17.85
N TYR A 526 3.89 -26.62 17.09
CA TYR A 526 5.32 -26.67 17.37
C TYR A 526 5.65 -26.05 18.74
N VAL A 527 5.11 -24.87 19.04
CA VAL A 527 5.34 -24.17 20.30
C VAL A 527 4.80 -24.99 21.49
N ALA A 528 3.58 -25.55 21.35
CA ALA A 528 2.98 -26.40 22.37
C ALA A 528 3.80 -27.67 22.63
N GLN A 529 4.23 -28.36 21.57
CA GLN A 529 5.02 -29.59 21.67
C GLN A 529 6.38 -29.33 22.29
N ARG A 530 7.05 -28.23 21.92
CA ARG A 530 8.35 -27.85 22.48
C ARG A 530 8.27 -27.57 23.98
N LEU A 531 7.20 -26.93 24.46
CA LEU A 531 6.95 -26.75 25.89
C LEU A 531 6.77 -28.10 26.61
N SER A 532 5.95 -28.99 26.03
CA SER A 532 5.74 -30.34 26.58
C SER A 532 7.05 -31.13 26.70
N VAL A 533 7.92 -31.03 25.69
CA VAL A 533 9.22 -31.69 25.71
C VAL A 533 10.15 -31.06 26.74
N ALA A 534 10.19 -29.74 26.85
CA ALA A 534 10.97 -29.04 27.86
C ALA A 534 10.56 -29.48 29.29
N GLN A 535 9.25 -29.60 29.55
CA GLN A 535 8.72 -30.11 30.82
C GLN A 535 9.15 -31.56 31.09
N ARG A 536 9.07 -32.45 30.10
CA ARG A 536 9.54 -33.84 30.23
C ARG A 536 11.05 -33.92 30.48
N SER A 537 11.84 -33.06 29.81
CA SER A 537 13.30 -33.00 29.98
C SER A 537 13.73 -32.45 31.34
N LEU A 538 12.88 -31.66 32.01
CA LEU A 538 13.14 -31.22 33.39
C LEU A 538 12.97 -32.36 34.40
N ILE A 539 12.07 -33.31 34.11
CA ILE A 539 11.78 -34.46 34.98
C ILE A 539 12.81 -35.57 34.78
N ALA A 540 13.20 -35.83 33.53
CA ALA A 540 14.25 -36.78 33.22
C ALA A 540 15.62 -36.10 33.45
N GLN A 541 16.38 -36.53 34.47
CA GLN A 541 17.73 -36.03 34.80
C GLN A 541 18.80 -36.40 33.74
N GLY A 542 18.47 -36.34 32.45
CA GLY A 542 19.34 -36.71 31.33
C GLY A 542 20.09 -35.52 30.70
N GLU A 543 21.16 -35.84 29.97
CA GLU A 543 22.20 -34.94 29.46
C GLU A 543 21.77 -33.87 28.43
N GLN A 544 20.51 -33.81 28.01
CA GLN A 544 20.05 -32.84 27.00
C GLN A 544 18.80 -32.10 27.47
N ARG A 545 19.01 -31.06 28.28
CA ARG A 545 17.95 -30.14 28.71
C ARG A 545 17.50 -29.30 27.51
N ILE A 546 16.25 -29.49 27.10
CA ILE A 546 15.64 -28.67 26.06
C ILE A 546 15.09 -27.40 26.72
N VAL A 547 15.54 -26.25 26.24
CA VAL A 547 15.10 -24.95 26.76
C VAL A 547 13.74 -24.60 26.13
N PRO A 548 12.72 -24.25 26.94
CA PRO A 548 11.44 -23.78 26.40
C PRO A 548 11.64 -22.45 25.66
N LEU A 549 10.80 -22.18 24.67
CA LEU A 549 10.80 -20.88 24.02
C LEU A 549 10.36 -19.81 25.02
N THR A 550 11.14 -18.74 25.13
CA THR A 550 10.82 -17.59 25.98
C THR A 550 10.21 -16.46 25.18
N ARG A 551 10.49 -16.41 23.87
CA ARG A 551 10.02 -15.36 22.97
C ARG A 551 9.70 -15.90 21.59
N VAL A 552 8.51 -15.58 21.09
CA VAL A 552 8.13 -15.78 19.70
C VAL A 552 7.71 -14.43 19.12
N VAL A 553 8.31 -14.01 18.01
CA VAL A 553 8.02 -12.72 17.36
C VAL A 553 7.43 -12.98 15.98
N ILE A 554 6.22 -12.51 15.75
CA ILE A 554 5.52 -12.62 14.47
C ILE A 554 5.56 -11.26 13.77
N ARG A 555 6.04 -11.20 12.52
CA ARG A 555 6.14 -9.96 11.72
C ARG A 555 5.45 -10.15 10.38
N ARG A 556 4.58 -9.21 9.99
CA ARG A 556 3.96 -9.18 8.65
C ARG A 556 3.30 -10.52 8.25
N SER A 557 2.60 -11.16 9.18
CA SER A 557 1.92 -12.45 8.96
C SER A 557 0.41 -12.29 9.17
N PRO A 558 -0.31 -11.61 8.25
CA PRO A 558 -1.71 -11.24 8.45
C PRO A 558 -2.66 -12.44 8.55
N SER A 559 -2.23 -13.61 8.07
CA SER A 559 -3.03 -14.83 8.05
C SER A 559 -3.09 -15.56 9.38
N ILE A 560 -2.22 -15.25 10.36
CA ILE A 560 -2.19 -15.93 11.66
C ILE A 560 -3.39 -15.47 12.48
N SER A 561 -4.24 -16.42 12.89
CA SER A 561 -5.41 -16.10 13.72
C SER A 561 -5.00 -15.66 15.13
N GLN A 562 -5.83 -14.82 15.76
CA GLN A 562 -5.62 -14.36 17.13
C GLN A 562 -5.52 -15.53 18.12
N ASP A 563 -6.33 -16.59 17.93
CA ASP A 563 -6.29 -17.79 18.77
C ASP A 563 -4.89 -18.44 18.82
N ILE A 564 -4.16 -18.42 17.69
CA ILE A 564 -2.79 -18.95 17.62
C ILE A 564 -1.82 -18.02 18.33
N VAL A 565 -2.00 -16.70 18.22
CA VAL A 565 -1.17 -15.72 18.94
C VAL A 565 -1.33 -15.90 20.44
N ASP A 566 -2.57 -15.99 20.93
CA ASP A 566 -2.88 -16.18 22.35
C ASP A 566 -2.29 -17.49 22.89
N LEU A 567 -2.40 -18.58 22.11
CA LEU A 567 -1.80 -19.87 22.43
C LEU A 567 -0.26 -19.79 22.55
N ILE A 568 0.39 -19.09 21.63
CA ILE A 568 1.85 -18.89 21.65
C ILE A 568 2.26 -18.09 22.88
N GLU A 569 1.56 -17.01 23.20
CA GLU A 569 1.85 -16.17 24.38
C GLU A 569 1.68 -16.95 25.69
N GLN A 570 0.62 -17.77 25.78
CA GLN A 570 0.40 -18.64 26.93
C GLN A 570 1.56 -19.62 27.12
N HIS A 571 2.03 -20.26 26.03
CA HIS A 571 3.14 -21.21 26.09
C HIS A 571 4.50 -20.55 26.37
N CYS A 572 4.79 -19.37 25.82
CA CYS A 572 6.02 -18.63 26.12
C CYS A 572 6.05 -18.18 27.58
N THR A 573 4.91 -17.75 28.13
CA THR A 573 4.79 -17.37 29.54
C THR A 573 5.00 -18.57 30.46
N ALA A 574 4.45 -19.75 30.11
CA ALA A 574 4.75 -20.99 30.82
C ALA A 574 6.24 -21.37 30.72
N GLY A 575 6.89 -21.14 29.57
CA GLY A 575 8.32 -21.32 29.37
C GLY A 575 9.17 -20.46 30.30
N ARG A 576 8.87 -19.16 30.40
CA ARG A 576 9.55 -18.21 31.32
C ARG A 576 9.40 -18.62 32.79
N LYS A 577 8.19 -19.08 33.18
CA LYS A 577 7.93 -19.62 34.53
C LYS A 577 8.82 -20.82 34.85
N LEU A 578 8.97 -21.76 33.90
CA LEU A 578 9.83 -22.94 34.07
C LEU A 578 11.32 -22.59 34.23
N LEU A 579 11.76 -21.45 33.70
CA LEU A 579 13.13 -20.96 33.85
C LEU A 579 13.34 -20.11 35.11
N GLY A 580 12.29 -19.79 35.87
CA GLY A 580 12.37 -18.97 37.08
C GLY A 580 12.59 -17.48 36.82
N GLU A 581 12.35 -17.00 35.61
CA GLU A 581 12.61 -15.61 35.19
C GLU A 581 11.52 -14.61 35.64
N GLU A 582 10.50 -15.04 36.39
CA GLU A 582 9.30 -14.25 36.70
C GLU A 582 9.48 -13.18 37.80
N LYS A 583 10.72 -12.92 38.27
CA LYS A 583 10.97 -12.10 39.46
C LYS A 583 11.47 -10.66 39.25
N SER A 584 11.50 -10.08 38.05
CA SER A 584 12.15 -8.77 37.87
C SER A 584 11.54 -7.77 36.87
N ALA A 585 10.21 -7.71 36.71
CA ALA A 585 9.61 -6.63 35.91
C ALA A 585 8.24 -6.16 36.40
N ALA A 586 8.23 -5.39 37.49
CA ALA A 586 7.50 -4.14 37.50
C ALA A 586 8.56 -3.03 37.34
N PRO A 587 8.41 -2.12 36.36
CA PRO A 587 7.67 -0.91 36.69
C PRO A 587 6.74 -0.38 35.59
N GLN A 588 5.62 0.16 36.07
CA GLN A 588 4.97 1.42 35.72
C GLN A 588 4.91 1.84 34.24
N SER A 589 3.68 1.86 33.75
CA SER A 589 3.17 2.65 32.63
C SER A 589 3.75 4.07 32.55
N ALA A 590 4.30 4.39 31.38
CA ALA A 590 4.21 5.70 30.73
C ALA A 590 4.03 5.44 29.22
#